data_AF-A0A820RI02-F1
#
_entry.id   AF-A0A820RI02-F1
#
_cell.length_a   1.000
_cell.length_b   1.000
_cell.length_c   1.000
_cell.angle_alpha   90.00
_cell.angle_beta   90.00
_cell.angle_gamma   90.00
#
_symmetry.space_group_name_H-M   'P 1'
#
loop_
_entity.id
_entity.type
_entity.pdbx_description
1 polymer ?
#
loop_
_entity_poly.entity_id
_entity_poly.type
_entity_poly.pdbx_seq_one_letter_code
_entity_poly.pdbx_strand_id
1 'polypeptide(L)'
;MTKGKSHKLCPVAALKNWIHSTDSWDNPQDFLWLNAASRKPANARLLALRFRQLIQLAYTEKTKANFHQIRKVAISLAFDKGLNHNQI
;
A
#
# COMPACT_ATOMS: atom_id res chain seq x y z
N MET A 1 6.90 30.08 -3.42
CA MET A 1 7.39 28.73 -3.79
C MET A 1 7.67 27.93 -2.52
N THR A 2 6.68 27.22 -1.99
CA THR A 2 6.88 26.29 -0.87
C THR A 2 7.50 25.01 -1.40
N LYS A 3 8.81 24.84 -1.17
CA LYS A 3 9.50 23.56 -1.35
C LYS A 3 8.66 22.47 -0.68
N GLY A 4 8.13 21.55 -1.48
CA GLY A 4 7.24 20.49 -1.03
C GLY A 4 7.90 19.74 0.13
N LYS A 5 7.34 19.85 1.33
CA LYS A 5 7.83 19.12 2.49
C LYS A 5 7.78 17.64 2.12
N SER A 6 8.94 17.00 2.12
CA SER A 6 9.07 15.54 2.02
C SER A 6 8.23 14.93 3.12
N HIS A 7 7.04 14.43 2.77
CA HIS A 7 6.20 13.72 3.72
C HIS A 7 6.94 12.42 4.07
N LYS A 8 7.19 12.19 5.37
CA LYS A 8 7.82 10.97 5.93
C LYS A 8 7.17 9.65 5.48
N LEU A 9 6.01 9.71 4.84
CA LEU A 9 5.23 8.59 4.31
C LEU A 9 5.03 8.72 2.79
N CYS A 10 6.03 9.20 2.05
CA CYS A 10 5.99 9.19 0.60
C CYS A 10 5.96 7.71 0.11
N PRO A 11 4.89 7.26 -0.58
CA PRO A 11 4.79 5.88 -1.06
C PRO A 11 5.96 5.47 -1.96
N VAL A 12 6.53 6.42 -2.70
CA VAL A 12 7.69 6.21 -3.57
C VAL A 12 8.96 5.93 -2.76
N ALA A 13 9.19 6.65 -1.65
CA ALA A 13 10.36 6.41 -0.79
C ALA A 13 10.25 5.06 -0.08
N ALA A 14 9.05 4.72 0.42
CA ALA A 14 8.79 3.41 1.01
C ALA A 14 8.98 2.26 0.00
N LEU A 15 8.52 2.45 -1.24
CA LEU A 15 8.71 1.48 -2.32
C LEU A 15 10.19 1.28 -2.68
N LYS A 16 10.96 2.36 -2.78
CA LYS A 16 12.42 2.28 -3.03
C LYS A 16 13.14 1.52 -1.92
N ASN A 17 12.81 1.81 -0.66
CA ASN A 17 13.38 1.10 0.48
C ASN A 17 12.99 -0.38 0.48
N TRP A 18 11.74 -0.70 0.12
CA TRP A 18 11.29 -2.08 -0.05
C TRP A 18 12.13 -2.79 -1.11
N ILE A 19 12.19 -2.25 -2.33
CA ILE A 19 12.95 -2.83 -3.45
C ILE A 19 14.40 -3.08 -3.02
N HIS A 20 15.06 -2.08 -2.42
CA HIS A 20 16.44 -2.22 -1.97
C HIS A 20 16.63 -3.26 -0.85
N SER A 21 15.70 -3.33 0.11
CA SER A 21 15.73 -4.37 1.16
C SER A 21 15.45 -5.77 0.59
N THR A 22 14.84 -5.80 -0.58
CA THR A 22 14.52 -7.04 -1.27
C THR A 22 15.58 -7.41 -2.29
N ASP A 23 16.42 -6.51 -2.84
CA ASP A 23 17.37 -6.58 -4.00
C ASP A 23 18.01 -7.93 -4.41
N SER A 24 17.92 -9.01 -3.64
CA SER A 24 18.28 -10.38 -4.00
C SER A 24 17.21 -11.17 -4.79
N TRP A 25 16.29 -10.54 -5.50
CA TRP A 25 15.35 -11.24 -6.41
C TRP A 25 15.82 -10.94 -7.83
N ASP A 26 16.81 -11.72 -8.28
CA ASP A 26 17.63 -11.49 -9.47
C ASP A 26 16.86 -11.46 -10.81
N ASN A 27 15.52 -11.59 -10.79
CA ASN A 27 14.69 -11.65 -11.98
C ASN A 27 13.74 -10.43 -12.08
N PRO A 28 13.86 -9.59 -13.13
CA PRO A 28 12.95 -8.47 -13.36
C PRO A 28 11.49 -8.88 -13.64
N GLN A 29 11.20 -10.19 -13.78
CA GLN A 29 9.85 -10.75 -13.86
C GLN A 29 9.28 -11.17 -12.48
N ASP A 30 10.03 -11.00 -11.40
CA ASP A 30 9.56 -11.36 -10.07
C ASP A 30 8.46 -10.42 -9.60
N PHE A 31 7.50 -10.99 -8.86
CA PHE A 31 6.38 -10.23 -8.33
C PHE A 31 6.88 -9.21 -7.30
N LEU A 32 6.38 -7.98 -7.34
CA LEU A 32 6.78 -6.95 -6.37
C LEU A 32 6.51 -7.35 -4.91
N TRP A 33 5.45 -8.14 -4.69
CA TRP A 33 5.01 -8.58 -3.36
C TRP A 33 5.12 -10.09 -3.23
N LEU A 34 6.07 -10.52 -2.41
CA LEU A 34 6.37 -11.92 -2.21
C LEU A 34 6.16 -12.29 -0.74
N ASN A 35 5.73 -13.52 -0.50
CA ASN A 35 5.67 -14.07 0.83
C ASN A 35 7.11 -14.35 1.30
N ALA A 36 7.56 -13.67 2.36
CA ALA A 36 8.92 -13.78 2.88
C ALA A 36 9.32 -15.24 3.24
N ALA A 37 8.37 -16.07 3.69
CA ALA A 37 8.66 -17.44 4.09
C ALA A 37 8.79 -18.39 2.89
N SER A 38 7.98 -18.21 1.85
CA SER A 38 7.91 -19.15 0.72
C SER A 38 8.52 -18.64 -0.58
N ARG A 39 8.89 -17.35 -0.64
CA ARG A 39 9.31 -16.64 -1.85
C ARG A 39 8.34 -16.75 -3.02
N LYS A 40 7.09 -17.13 -2.76
CA LYS A 40 6.00 -17.17 -3.75
C LYS A 40 5.23 -15.86 -3.74
N PRO A 41 4.48 -15.54 -4.81
CA PRO A 41 3.61 -14.37 -4.87
C PRO A 41 2.72 -14.28 -3.64
N ALA A 42 2.64 -13.09 -3.05
CA ALA A 42 1.72 -12.82 -1.96
C ALA A 42 0.29 -12.97 -2.50
N ASN A 43 -0.49 -13.88 -1.90
CA ASN A 43 -1.89 -14.06 -2.29
C ASN A 43 -2.81 -13.04 -1.59
N ALA A 44 -4.00 -12.84 -2.16
CA ALA A 44 -4.98 -11.88 -1.65
C ALA A 44 -5.34 -12.12 -0.16
N ARG A 45 -5.36 -13.39 0.29
CA ARG A 45 -5.65 -13.74 1.68
C ARG A 45 -4.56 -13.24 2.64
N LEU A 46 -3.29 -13.43 2.30
CA LEU A 46 -2.16 -12.96 3.09
C LEU A 46 -2.17 -11.43 3.18
N LEU A 47 -2.39 -10.75 2.05
CA LEU A 47 -2.51 -9.30 2.01
C LEU A 47 -3.69 -8.82 2.89
N ALA A 48 -4.85 -9.47 2.80
CA ALA A 48 -6.03 -9.11 3.60
C ALA A 48 -5.81 -9.28 5.12
N LEU A 49 -5.02 -10.28 5.51
CA LEU A 49 -4.66 -10.48 6.90
C LEU A 49 -3.74 -9.37 7.42
N ARG A 50 -2.64 -9.10 6.70
CA ARG A 50 -1.70 -8.02 7.05
C ARG A 50 -2.39 -6.67 7.13
N PHE A 51 -3.27 -6.43 6.18
CA PHE A 51 -4.08 -5.22 6.14
C PHE A 51 -4.99 -5.06 7.36
N ARG A 52 -5.74 -6.11 7.73
CA ARG A 52 -6.58 -6.08 8.95
C ARG A 52 -5.76 -5.83 10.21
N GLN A 53 -4.56 -6.41 10.31
CA GLN A 53 -3.65 -6.15 11.42
C GLN A 53 -3.26 -4.67 11.51
N LEU A 54 -2.91 -4.04 10.38
CA LEU A 54 -2.56 -2.61 10.34
C LEU A 54 -3.72 -1.72 10.79
N ILE A 55 -4.94 -2.03 10.36
CA ILE A 55 -6.11 -1.25 10.78
C ILE A 55 -6.36 -1.44 12.27
N GLN A 56 -6.28 -2.66 12.79
CA GLN A 56 -6.42 -2.93 14.24
C GLN A 56 -5.35 -2.24 15.07
N LEU A 57 -4.14 -2.04 14.53
CA LEU A 57 -3.10 -1.26 15.19
C LEU A 57 -3.40 0.24 15.17
N ALA A 58 -4.02 0.74 14.10
CA ALA A 58 -4.35 2.16 13.95
C ALA A 58 -5.65 2.57 14.68
N TYR A 59 -6.58 1.64 14.86
CA TYR A 59 -7.87 1.87 15.49
C TYR A 59 -8.06 0.91 16.67
N THR A 60 -8.26 1.48 17.85
CA THR A 60 -8.53 0.75 19.10
C THR A 60 -9.87 0.00 19.08
N GLU A 61 -10.82 0.41 18.22
CA GLU A 61 -12.10 -0.26 18.07
C GLU A 61 -12.09 -1.31 16.95
N LYS A 62 -12.88 -2.38 17.13
CA LYS A 62 -13.05 -3.45 16.13
C LYS A 62 -13.73 -2.90 14.87
N THR A 63 -12.94 -2.41 13.93
CA THR A 63 -13.43 -2.03 12.61
C THR A 63 -13.47 -3.21 11.65
N LYS A 64 -14.54 -3.28 10.85
CA LYS A 64 -14.72 -4.28 9.77
C LYS A 64 -14.07 -3.84 8.46
N ALA A 65 -13.11 -2.91 8.52
CA ALA A 65 -12.51 -2.33 7.33
C ALA A 65 -11.78 -3.37 6.48
N ASN A 66 -12.13 -3.38 5.19
CA ASN A 66 -11.57 -4.26 4.17
C ASN A 66 -11.00 -3.42 3.01
N PHE A 67 -10.27 -4.07 2.09
CA PHE A 67 -9.64 -3.39 0.95
C PHE A 67 -10.60 -2.52 0.14
N HIS A 68 -11.84 -2.98 0.00
CA HIS A 68 -12.84 -2.27 -0.78
C HIS A 68 -13.25 -0.94 -0.13
N GLN A 69 -13.33 -0.91 1.21
CA GLN A 69 -13.63 0.34 1.93
C GLN A 69 -12.51 1.36 1.81
N ILE A 70 -11.24 0.96 1.89
CA ILE A 70 -10.12 1.90 1.63
C ILE A 70 -10.13 2.38 0.19
N ARG A 71 -10.39 1.50 -0.77
CA ARG A 71 -10.52 1.92 -2.17
C ARG A 71 -11.58 3.02 -2.33
N LYS A 72 -12.74 2.86 -1.70
CA LYS A 72 -13.78 3.90 -1.70
C LYS A 72 -13.29 5.21 -1.10
N VAL A 73 -12.65 5.16 0.07
CA VAL A 73 -12.09 6.36 0.73
C VAL A 73 -11.05 7.04 -0.16
N ALA A 74 -10.15 6.28 -0.78
CA ALA A 74 -9.13 6.82 -1.68
C ALA A 74 -9.75 7.50 -2.92
N ILE A 75 -10.78 6.90 -3.51
CA ILE A 75 -11.52 7.49 -4.64
C ILE A 75 -12.24 8.78 -4.20
N SER A 76 -12.94 8.77 -3.06
CA SER A 76 -13.59 9.97 -2.52
C SER A 76 -12.58 11.10 -2.29
N LEU A 77 -11.43 10.80 -1.67
CA LEU A 77 -10.36 11.77 -1.47
C LEU A 77 -9.78 12.30 -2.79
N ALA A 78 -9.69 11.47 -3.82
CA ALA A 78 -9.24 11.91 -5.14
C ALA A 78 -10.21 12.92 -5.77
N PHE A 79 -11.53 12.66 -5.69
CA PHE A 79 -12.55 13.62 -6.11
C PHE A 79 -12.50 14.92 -5.30
N ASP A 80 -12.32 14.84 -3.98
CA ASP A 80 -12.17 16.02 -3.11
C ASP A 80 -10.93 16.88 -3.47
N LYS A 81 -9.94 16.28 -4.12
CA LYS A 81 -8.75 16.97 -4.65
C LYS A 81 -8.91 17.48 -6.09
N GLY A 82 -10.09 17.31 -6.69
CA GLY A 82 -10.41 17.78 -8.04
C GLY A 82 -9.97 16.83 -9.15
N LEU A 83 -9.59 15.59 -8.83
CA LEU A 83 -9.36 14.57 -9.84
C LEU A 83 -10.71 14.13 -10.43
N ASN A 84 -10.79 14.02 -11.75
CA ASN A 84 -11.99 13.58 -12.44
C ASN A 84 -11.95 12.07 -12.73
N HIS A 85 -13.07 11.54 -13.23
CA HIS A 85 -13.23 10.10 -13.50
C HIS A 85 -12.20 9.53 -14.50
N ASN A 86 -11.61 10.36 -15.37
CA ASN A 86 -10.61 9.92 -16.35
C ASN A 86 -9.18 9.88 -15.76
N GLN A 87 -9.01 10.35 -14.53
CA GLN A 87 -7.72 10.44 -13.82
C GLN A 87 -7.61 9.49 -12.62
N ILE A 88 -8.66 8.71 -12.34
CA ILE A 88 -8.78 7.77 -11.21
C ILE A 88 -8.98 6.36 -11.76
#